data_AF-A0AAW9TM62-F1
#
_entry.id   AF-A0AAW9TM62-F1
#
_cell.length_a   1.000
_cell.length_b   1.000
_cell.length_c   1.000
_cell.angle_alpha   90.00
_cell.angle_beta   90.00
_cell.angle_gamma   90.00
#
_symmetry.space_group_name_H-M   'P 1'
#
loop_
_entity.id
_entity.type
_entity.pdbx_description
1 polymer ?
#
loop_
_entity_poly.entity_id
_entity_poly.type
_entity_poly.pdbx_seq_one_letter_code
_entity_poly.pdbx_strand_id
1 'polypeptide(L)' 'MTFLEAYAKYGPDTMAIAEALDIKEHEADILINMKMDNDYLRPPWRQRFATSPKPVRFAGYDETEKSWW' A
#
# COMPACT_ATOMS: atom_id res chain seq x y z
N MET A 1 -13.99 10.43 -18.87
CA MET A 1 -13.76 9.20 -18.07
C MET A 1 -12.90 9.60 -16.88
N THR A 2 -13.06 9.01 -15.70
CA THR A 2 -12.16 9.27 -14.57
C THR A 2 -10.92 8.39 -14.65
N PHE A 3 -9.84 8.74 -13.94
CA PHE A 3 -8.62 7.91 -13.90
C PHE A 3 -8.89 6.48 -13.39
N LEU A 4 -9.73 6.32 -12.36
CA LEU A 4 -10.04 5.00 -11.81
C LEU A 4 -10.85 4.14 -12.80
N GLU A 5 -11.78 4.74 -13.54
CA GLU A 5 -12.46 4.05 -14.65
C GLU A 5 -11.45 3.69 -15.76
N ALA A 6 -10.60 4.65 -16.11
CA ALA A 6 -9.36 4.55 -16.89
C ALA A 6 -8.63 3.22 -16.66
N TYR A 7 -8.12 3.16 -15.45
CA TYR A 7 -7.31 2.11 -14.89
C TYR A 7 -8.06 0.78 -14.76
N ALA A 8 -9.35 0.79 -14.42
CA ALA A 8 -10.16 -0.42 -14.36
C ALA A 8 -10.40 -1.04 -15.74
N LYS A 9 -10.50 -0.22 -16.79
CA LYS A 9 -10.76 -0.67 -18.16
C LYS A 9 -9.49 -1.12 -18.90
N TYR A 10 -8.41 -0.35 -18.78
CA TYR A 10 -7.18 -0.56 -19.55
C TYR A 10 -6.03 -1.17 -18.72
N GLY A 11 -6.14 -1.22 -17.40
CA GLY A 11 -5.03 -1.59 -16.52
C GLY A 11 -3.98 -0.47 -16.42
N PRO A 12 -2.74 -0.77 -16.01
CA PRO A 12 -1.64 0.19 -15.94
C PRO A 12 -1.04 0.49 -17.33
N ASP A 13 -1.88 0.75 -18.33
CA ASP A 13 -1.47 1.16 -19.67
C ASP A 13 -1.43 2.69 -19.75
N THR A 14 -0.21 3.24 -19.75
CA THR A 14 0.06 4.69 -19.76
C THR A 14 -0.54 5.37 -20.99
N MET A 15 -0.44 4.75 -22.16
CA MET A 15 -0.82 5.35 -23.43
C MET A 15 -2.35 5.34 -23.59
N ALA A 16 -2.99 4.22 -23.25
CA ALA A 16 -4.45 4.11 -23.28
C ALA A 16 -5.12 5.01 -22.24
N ILE A 17 -4.53 5.17 -21.05
CA ILE A 17 -5.03 6.09 -20.02
C ILE A 17 -4.83 7.55 -20.43
N ALA A 18 -3.67 7.89 -21.00
CA ALA A 18 -3.39 9.23 -21.49
C ALA A 18 -4.38 9.66 -22.57
N GLU A 19 -4.65 8.78 -23.54
CA GLU A 19 -5.65 9.00 -24.59
C GLU A 19 -7.08 9.11 -24.00
N ALA A 20 -7.44 8.25 -23.05
CA ALA A 20 -8.78 8.24 -22.46
C ALA A 20 -9.07 9.46 -21.55
N LEU A 21 -8.05 10.10 -21.01
CA LEU A 21 -8.14 11.27 -20.13
C LEU A 21 -7.74 12.59 -20.83
N ASP A 22 -7.27 12.53 -22.08
CA ASP A 22 -6.72 13.66 -22.83
C ASP A 22 -5.61 14.39 -22.06
N ILE A 23 -4.69 13.61 -21.48
CA ILE A 23 -3.52 14.09 -20.72
C ILE A 23 -2.23 13.63 -21.38
N LYS A 24 -1.09 14.18 -20.95
CA LYS A 24 0.21 13.70 -21.43
C LYS A 24 0.55 12.34 -20.81
N GLU A 25 1.28 11.51 -21.56
CA GLU A 25 1.67 10.17 -21.11
C GLU A 25 2.42 10.18 -19.76
N HIS A 26 3.31 11.15 -19.54
CA HIS A 26 4.03 11.28 -18.27
C HIS A 26 3.12 11.63 -17.08
N GLU A 27 2.00 12.31 -17.32
CA GLU A 27 1.02 12.60 -16.26
C GLU A 27 0.22 11.33 -15.94
N ALA A 28 -0.12 10.54 -16.95
CA ALA A 28 -0.75 9.22 -16.76
C ALA A 28 0.17 8.27 -15.97
N ASP A 29 1.47 8.23 -16.28
CA ASP A 29 2.47 7.43 -15.56
C ASP A 29 2.56 7.82 -14.07
N ILE A 30 2.58 9.13 -13.76
CA ILE A 30 2.57 9.61 -12.37
C ILE A 30 1.32 9.11 -11.62
N LEU A 31 0.14 9.20 -12.24
CA LEU A 31 -1.11 8.75 -11.61
C LEU A 31 -1.13 7.23 -11.39
N ILE A 32 -0.61 6.46 -12.33
CA ILE A 32 -0.46 5.01 -12.21
C ILE A 32 0.48 4.66 -11.06
N ASN A 33 1.65 5.30 -10.99
CA ASN A 33 2.62 5.10 -9.91
C ASN A 33 2.00 5.46 -8.55
N MET A 34 1.32 6.60 -8.43
CA MET A 34 0.62 6.99 -7.20
C MET A 34 -0.44 5.96 -6.78
N LYS A 35 -1.18 5.38 -7.74
CA LYS A 35 -2.19 4.35 -7.45
C LYS A 35 -1.55 3.06 -6.97
N MET A 36 -0.49 2.61 -7.64
CA MET A 36 0.26 1.41 -7.27
C MET A 36 0.94 1.55 -5.92
N ASP A 37 1.53 2.72 -5.63
CA ASP A 37 2.09 3.03 -4.32
C ASP A 37 1.01 3.00 -3.24
N ASN A 38 -0.17 3.57 -3.50
CA ASN A 38 -1.28 3.53 -2.54
C ASN A 38 -1.82 2.11 -2.32
N ASP A 39 -1.85 1.28 -3.38
CA ASP A 39 -2.24 -0.12 -3.28
C ASP A 39 -1.19 -0.98 -2.56
N TYR A 40 0.09 -0.67 -2.75
CA TYR A 40 1.22 -1.30 -2.07
C TYR A 40 1.28 -0.90 -0.59
N LEU A 41 1.07 0.39 -0.31
CA LEU A 41 1.03 0.97 1.03
C LEU A 41 -0.28 0.64 1.75
N ARG A 42 -1.33 0.21 1.04
CA ARG A 42 -2.50 -0.45 1.62
C ARG A 42 -2.06 -1.80 2.17
N PRO A 43 -1.90 -1.95 3.49
CA PRO A 43 -1.32 -3.16 4.02
C PRO A 43 -2.39 -4.27 4.02
N PRO A 44 -2.10 -5.51 3.57
CA PRO A 44 -2.73 -6.69 4.19
C PRO A 44 -2.36 -6.79 5.69
N TRP A 45 -1.36 -6.02 6.13
CA TRP A 45 -0.79 -6.02 7.47
C TRP A 45 -1.63 -5.37 8.57
N ARG A 46 -2.73 -4.64 8.26
CA ARG A 46 -3.64 -4.22 9.34
C ARG A 46 -4.29 -5.41 10.07
N GLN A 47 -4.23 -6.62 9.50
CA GLN A 47 -4.59 -7.86 10.20
C GLN A 47 -3.44 -8.51 10.98
N ARG A 48 -2.16 -8.17 10.70
CA ARG A 48 -1.00 -8.79 11.37
C ARG A 48 -0.44 -7.97 12.54
N PHE A 49 -0.70 -6.67 12.61
CA PHE A 49 -0.32 -5.83 13.75
C PHE A 49 -1.45 -5.61 14.77
N ALA A 50 -2.61 -6.22 14.57
CA ALA A 50 -3.65 -6.32 15.60
C ALA A 50 -3.34 -7.41 16.64
N THR A 51 -2.35 -8.26 16.38
CA THR A 51 -1.70 -9.06 17.42
C THR A 51 -0.51 -8.28 17.92
N SER A 52 -0.63 -7.70 19.11
CA SER A 52 0.51 -7.16 19.87
C SER A 52 1.70 -8.13 19.75
N PRO A 53 2.92 -7.65 19.48
CA PRO A 53 4.09 -8.52 19.46
C PRO A 53 4.17 -9.25 20.80
N LYS A 54 3.92 -10.55 20.81
CA LYS A 54 4.10 -11.36 22.02
C LYS A 54 5.59 -11.29 22.36
N PRO A 55 5.96 -10.97 23.61
CA PRO A 55 7.37 -10.93 24.00
C PRO A 55 8.00 -12.29 23.73
N VAL A 56 9.16 -12.28 23.07
CA VAL A 56 9.94 -13.50 22.79
C VAL A 56 10.50 -14.00 24.12
N ARG A 57 9.99 -15.15 24.59
CA ARG A 57 10.46 -15.78 25.84
C ARG A 57 11.83 -16.43 25.58
N PHE A 58 12.89 -15.81 26.10
CA PHE A 58 14.22 -16.39 26.15
C PHE A 58 14.47 -17.06 27.51
N ALA A 59 15.48 -17.93 27.61
CA ALA A 59 15.84 -18.57 28.87
C ALA A 59 16.30 -17.49 29.88
N GLY A 60 15.52 -17.28 30.95
CA GLY A 60 15.71 -16.19 31.92
C GLY A 60 14.69 -15.04 31.82
N TYR A 61 13.71 -15.13 30.92
CA TYR A 61 12.59 -14.17 30.86
C TYR A 61 11.68 -14.31 32.08
N ASP A 62 11.71 -13.32 32.98
CA ASP A 62 10.80 -13.20 34.12
C ASP A 62 9.64 -12.26 33.77
N GLU A 63 8.41 -12.79 33.84
CA GLU A 63 7.20 -12.03 33.53
C GLU A 63 6.88 -10.94 34.58
N THR A 64 7.56 -10.96 35.73
CA THR A 64 7.33 -10.02 36.84
C THR A 64 8.17 -8.74 36.76
N GLU A 65 9.16 -8.69 35.86
CA GLU A 65 9.92 -7.47 35.62
C GLU A 65 9.09 -6.50 34.76
N LYS A 66 8.30 -5.64 35.44
CA LYS A 66 7.71 -4.44 34.84
C LYS A 66 8.83 -3.62 34.21
N SER A 67 8.95 -3.72 32.89
CA SER A 67 9.80 -2.85 32.09
C SER A 67 9.28 -1.42 32.25
N TRP A 68 10.04 -0.57 32.94
CA TRP A 68 9.81 0.88 32.99
C TRP A 68 10.29 1.50 31.66
N TRP A 69 9.41 1.53 30.68
CA TRP A 69 9.47 2.43 29.52
C TRP A 69 8.11 3.09 29.38
#